data_AF-A0A933TJB7-F1
#
_entry.id   AF-A0A933TJB7-F1
#
_cell.length_a   1.000
_cell.length_b   1.000
_cell.length_c   1.000
_cell.angle_alpha   90.00
_cell.angle_beta   90.00
_cell.angle_gamma   90.00
#
_symmetry.space_group_name_H-M   'P 1'
#
loop_
_entity.id
_entity.type
_entity.pdbx_description
1 polymer ?
#
loop_
_entity_poly.entity_id
_entity_poly.type
_entity_poly.pdbx_seq_one_letter_code
_entity_poly.pdbx_strand_id
1 'polypeptide(L)' 'MRVPQHLTRQAGGLVANQVGKRYQCTKCNTEMIVTKAGDGALGCCGQPMQQK' A
#
# COMPACT_ATOMS: atom_id res chain seq x y z
N MET A 1 -15.82 -28.31 19.77
CA MET A 1 -15.38 -26.89 19.78
C MET A 1 -15.27 -26.43 18.34
N ARG A 2 -16.21 -25.60 17.86
CA ARG A 2 -16.25 -25.10 16.46
C ARG A 2 -15.89 -23.62 16.48
N VAL A 3 -14.71 -23.27 15.97
CA VAL A 3 -14.25 -21.88 15.82
C VAL A 3 -15.15 -21.19 14.78
N PRO A 4 -15.72 -19.99 15.07
CA PRO A 4 -16.63 -19.32 14.15
C PRO A 4 -15.86 -18.80 12.93
N GLN A 5 -16.37 -19.09 11.73
CA GLN A 5 -15.76 -18.86 10.42
C GLN A 5 -15.78 -17.37 9.98
N HIS A 6 -15.76 -16.42 10.93
CA HIS A 6 -16.01 -15.00 10.65
C HIS A 6 -14.74 -14.13 10.55
N LEU A 7 -13.55 -14.73 10.64
CA LEU A 7 -12.27 -14.02 10.57
C LEU A 7 -11.37 -14.53 9.42
N THR A 8 -11.95 -14.87 8.27
CA THR A 8 -11.17 -14.93 7.03
C THR A 8 -10.77 -13.52 6.64
N ARG A 9 -9.53 -13.17 7.03
CA ARG A 9 -8.69 -12.06 6.56
C ARG A 9 -9.20 -11.52 5.23
N GLN A 10 -9.88 -10.38 5.25
CA GLN A 10 -10.08 -9.60 4.06
C GLN A 10 -8.70 -9.22 3.54
N ALA A 11 -8.22 -9.94 2.52
CA ALA A 11 -7.20 -9.47 1.62
C ALA A 11 -7.81 -8.30 0.84
N GLY A 12 -7.97 -7.15 1.51
CA GLY A 12 -8.21 -5.89 0.83
C GLY A 12 -7.07 -5.73 -0.15
N GLY A 13 -7.39 -5.57 -1.44
CA GLY A 13 -6.41 -5.54 -2.52
C GLY A 13 -5.34 -4.50 -2.25
N LEU A 14 -4.23 -4.95 -1.68
CA LEU A 14 -3.11 -4.09 -1.37
C LEU A 14 -2.23 -4.10 -2.62
N VAL A 15 -2.14 -2.95 -3.27
CA VAL A 15 -1.06 -2.69 -4.21
C VAL A 15 0.23 -2.76 -3.40
N ALA A 16 0.99 -3.84 -3.54
CA ALA A 16 2.28 -3.99 -2.87
C ALA A 16 3.24 -2.92 -3.33
N ASN A 17 3.99 -2.35 -2.38
CA ASN A 17 5.02 -1.38 -2.70
C ASN A 17 6.30 -2.12 -3.15
N GLN A 18 6.96 -1.59 -4.20
CA GLN A 18 8.06 -2.28 -4.87
C GLN A 18 9.38 -1.56 -4.62
N VAL A 19 10.40 -2.28 -4.15
CA VAL A 19 11.75 -1.73 -3.90
C VAL A 19 12.30 -1.06 -5.18
N GLY A 20 12.91 0.10 -4.99
CA GLY A 20 13.53 0.89 -6.06
C GLY A 20 12.53 1.64 -6.95
N LYS A 21 11.21 1.41 -6.78
CA LYS A 21 10.20 2.19 -7.50
C LYS A 21 9.99 3.55 -6.86
N ARG A 22 9.75 4.54 -7.71
CA ARG A 22 9.37 5.90 -7.34
C ARG A 22 7.86 6.00 -7.28
N TYR A 23 7.35 6.60 -6.22
CA TYR A 23 5.95 6.91 -6.06
C TYR A 23 5.79 8.42 -5.88
N GLN A 24 4.79 9.00 -6.52
CA GLN A 24 4.48 10.42 -6.44
C GLN A 24 3.08 10.62 -5.83
N CYS A 25 2.98 11.59 -4.94
CA CYS A 25 1.68 12.13 -4.51
C CYS A 25 1.25 13.24 -5.47
N THR A 26 0.06 13.13 -6.05
CA THR A 26 -0.48 14.17 -6.96
C THR A 26 -1.03 15.39 -6.25
N LYS A 27 -1.24 15.32 -4.93
CA LYS A 27 -1.73 16.46 -4.14
C LYS A 27 -0.61 17.42 -3.72
N CYS A 28 0.49 16.88 -3.18
CA CYS A 28 1.59 17.67 -2.62
C CYS A 28 2.89 17.58 -3.43
N ASN A 29 2.90 16.81 -4.53
CA ASN A 29 4.07 16.58 -5.38
C ASN A 29 5.28 15.93 -4.70
N THR A 30 5.11 15.31 -3.53
CA THR A 30 6.16 14.55 -2.87
C THR A 30 6.49 13.28 -3.65
N GLU A 31 7.78 13.02 -3.85
CA GLU A 31 8.31 11.79 -4.42
C GLU A 31 8.98 10.93 -3.34
N MET A 32 8.71 9.63 -3.36
CA MET A 32 9.29 8.67 -2.43
C MET A 32 9.86 7.48 -3.21
N ILE A 33 11.01 6.96 -2.76
CA ILE A 33 11.60 5.72 -3.26
C ILE A 33 11.44 4.65 -2.19
N VAL A 34 10.90 3.50 -2.57
CA VAL A 34 10.77 2.37 -1.65
C VAL A 34 12.14 1.71 -1.49
N THR A 35 12.67 1.69 -0.27
CA THR A 35 13.94 1.00 0.04
C THR A 35 13.73 -0.42 0.57
N LYS A 36 12.51 -0.76 1.00
CA LYS A 36 12.10 -2.08 1.47
C LYS A 36 10.64 -2.36 1.10
N ALA A 37 10.39 -3.50 0.46
CA ALA A 37 9.05 -3.90 0.03
C ALA A 37 8.18 -4.32 1.22
N GLY A 38 6.87 -4.19 1.01
CA GLY A 38 5.82 -4.67 1.87
C GLY A 38 4.51 -4.79 1.09
N ASP A 39 3.60 -5.59 1.63
CA ASP A 39 2.32 -5.91 0.98
C ASP A 39 1.29 -4.79 1.11
N GLY A 40 1.70 -3.53 1.22
CA GLY A 40 0.83 -2.39 1.49
C GLY A 40 0.95 -1.26 0.48
N ALA A 41 -0.18 -0.60 0.21
CA ALA A 41 -0.21 0.59 -0.63
C ALA A 41 0.39 1.81 0.11
N LEU A 42 1.14 2.64 -0.61
CA LEU A 42 1.66 3.90 -0.06
C LEU A 42 0.56 4.96 -0.03
N GLY A 43 0.37 5.59 1.12
CA GLY A 43 -0.60 6.67 1.31
C GLY A 43 0.09 8.01 1.61
N CYS A 44 -0.35 9.08 0.96
CA CYS A 44 0.05 10.44 1.27
C CYS A 44 -1.16 11.36 1.12
N CYS A 45 -1.34 12.32 2.05
CA CYS A 45 -2.49 13.23 2.06
C CYS A 45 -3.88 12.57 2.02
N GLY A 46 -4.02 11.37 2.58
CA GLY A 46 -5.28 10.63 2.63
C GLY A 46 -5.65 9.92 1.32
N GLN A 47 -4.72 9.79 0.37
CA GLN A 47 -4.93 9.13 -0.92
C GLN A 47 -3.76 8.17 -1.24
N PRO A 48 -4.01 7.11 -2.05
CA PRO A 48 -2.94 6.23 -2.51
C PRO A 48 -1.99 7.00 -3.45
N MET A 49 -0.69 6.77 -3.28
CA MET A 49 0.33 7.32 -4.17
C MET A 49 0.37 6.55 -5.49
N GLN A 50 0.80 7.22 -6.56
CA GLN A 50 0.95 6.62 -7.89
C GLN A 50 2.39 6.25 -8.18
N GLN A 51 2.61 5.07 -8.73
CA GLN A 51 3.94 4.68 -9.22
C GLN A 51 4.26 5.51 -10.47
N LYS A 52 5.47 6.10 -10.48
CA LYS A 52 6.02 6.85 -11.61
C LYS A 52 6.74 5.92 -12.59
#